data_AF-A0A7L3IUW8-F1
#
_entry.id   AF-A0A7L3IUW8-F1
#
_cell.length_a   1.000
_cell.length_b   1.000
_cell.length_c   1.000
_cell.angle_alpha   90.00
_cell.angle_beta   90.00
_cell.angle_gamma   90.00
#
_symmetry.space_group_name_H-M   'P 1'
#
loop_
_entity.id
_entity.type
_entity.pdbx_description
1 polymer ?
#
loop_
_entity_poly.entity_id
_entity_poly.type
_entity_poly.pdbx_seq_one_letter_code
_entity_poly.pdbx_strand_id
1 'polypeptide(L)'
;RLEMRNFGVKVCVIEPGYFKTMITNVENLEKNFLSTWQKLPEEIKTSYGENYLREFVGMLKLLQKGFNSDLSLVTNCMEHALTSVYPRTRYSAGWDSKLLYLPISYLPSALSDAL
;
A
#
# COMPACT_ATOMS: atom_id res chain seq x y z
N ARG A 1 -13.07 -0.42 -15.89
CA ARG A 1 -12.20 -0.92 -16.99
C ARG A 1 -13.02 -1.55 -18.12
N LEU A 2 -13.89 -2.52 -17.84
CA LEU A 2 -14.69 -3.20 -18.88
C LEU A 2 -15.70 -2.27 -19.54
N GLU A 3 -16.45 -1.49 -18.75
CA GLU A 3 -17.42 -0.51 -19.26
C GLU A 3 -16.80 0.54 -20.20
N MET A 4 -15.59 1.01 -19.88
CA MET A 4 -14.88 2.05 -20.64
C MET A 4 -14.37 1.56 -22.01
N ARG A 5 -14.34 0.22 -22.22
CA ARG A 5 -13.85 -0.38 -23.46
C ARG A 5 -14.68 0.02 -24.67
N ASN A 6 -16.00 0.17 -24.50
CA ASN A 6 -16.91 0.56 -25.58
C ASN A 6 -16.68 1.99 -26.07
N PHE A 7 -16.04 2.82 -25.25
CA PHE A 7 -15.69 4.21 -25.57
C PHE A 7 -14.26 4.36 -26.12
N GLY A 8 -13.56 3.24 -26.37
CA GLY A 8 -12.16 3.26 -26.81
C GLY A 8 -11.17 3.73 -25.73
N VAL A 9 -11.62 3.91 -24.49
CA VAL A 9 -10.79 4.40 -23.38
C VAL A 9 -10.06 3.22 -22.71
N LYS A 10 -8.73 3.27 -22.72
CA LYS A 10 -7.88 2.31 -22.00
C LYS A 10 -7.68 2.78 -20.56
N VAL A 11 -8.08 1.95 -19.60
CA VAL A 11 -7.88 2.22 -18.16
C VAL A 11 -6.73 1.35 -17.66
N CYS A 12 -5.75 1.96 -17.00
CA CYS A 12 -4.61 1.30 -16.37
C CYS A 12 -4.59 1.59 -14.87
N VAL A 13 -4.21 0.60 -14.06
CA VAL A 13 -4.06 0.70 -12.62
C VAL A 13 -2.57 0.65 -12.28
N ILE A 14 -2.11 1.57 -11.45
CA ILE A 14 -0.73 1.63 -10.98
C ILE A 14 -0.75 1.35 -9.48
N GLU A 15 -0.08 0.28 -9.10
CA GLU A 15 -0.01 -0.22 -7.74
C GLU A 15 1.41 -0.10 -7.21
N PRO A 16 1.71 1.04 -6.56
CA PRO A 16 2.96 1.21 -5.87
C PRO A 16 3.01 0.29 -4.65
N GLY A 17 4.18 -0.29 -4.42
CA GLY A 17 4.57 -0.80 -3.12
C GLY A 17 4.83 0.35 -2.13
N TYR A 18 5.66 0.09 -1.12
CA TYR A 18 6.02 1.10 -0.14
C TYR A 18 7.14 2.01 -0.65
N PHE A 19 6.80 3.27 -0.84
CA PHE A 19 7.72 4.32 -1.22
C PHE A 19 7.78 5.42 -0.17
N LYS A 20 8.95 6.02 0.03
CA LYS A 20 9.13 7.15 0.94
C LYS A 20 8.42 8.38 0.39
N THR A 21 7.21 8.62 0.88
CA THR A 21 6.40 9.80 0.57
C THR A 21 5.88 10.43 1.86
N MET A 22 5.23 11.59 1.77
CA MET A 22 4.59 12.22 2.94
C MET A 22 3.45 11.37 3.53
N ILE A 23 2.83 10.50 2.71
CA ILE A 23 1.78 9.57 3.16
C ILE A 23 2.37 8.50 4.08
N THR A 24 3.56 8.01 3.77
CA THR A 24 4.25 6.95 4.54
C THR A 24 5.22 7.53 5.58
N ASN A 25 5.12 8.82 5.91
CA ASN A 25 5.96 9.41 6.93
C ASN A 25 5.56 8.85 8.30
N VAL A 26 6.45 8.06 8.91
CA VAL A 26 6.16 7.34 10.15
C VAL A 26 5.91 8.26 11.33
N GLU A 27 6.58 9.41 11.42
CA GLU A 27 6.34 10.36 12.51
C GLU A 27 4.93 10.95 12.42
N ASN A 28 4.50 11.31 11.20
CA ASN A 28 3.16 11.82 10.96
C ASN A 28 2.10 10.72 11.21
N LEU A 29 2.35 9.50 10.73
CA LEU A 29 1.47 8.36 10.99
C LEU A 29 1.36 8.06 12.48
N GLU A 30 2.48 7.92 13.19
CA GLU A 30 2.52 7.68 14.64
C GLU A 30 1.73 8.75 15.39
N LYS A 31 1.96 10.03 15.08
CA LYS A 31 1.21 11.13 15.71
C LYS A 31 -0.29 11.03 15.43
N ASN A 32 -0.69 10.75 14.19
CA ASN A 32 -2.10 10.62 13.82
C ASN A 32 -2.76 9.43 14.53
N PHE A 33 -2.08 8.29 14.58
CA PHE A 33 -2.56 7.09 15.28
C PHE A 33 -2.68 7.32 16.78
N LEU A 34 -1.67 7.92 17.43
CA LEU A 34 -1.74 8.26 18.86
C LEU A 34 -2.89 9.23 19.16
N SER A 35 -3.09 10.25 18.31
CA SER A 35 -4.20 11.20 18.48
C SER A 35 -5.57 10.55 18.31
N THR A 36 -5.67 9.55 17.43
CA THR A 36 -6.89 8.77 17.20
C THR A 36 -7.14 7.83 18.37
N TRP A 37 -6.09 7.16 18.86
CA TRP A 37 -6.10 6.33 20.05
C TRP A 37 -6.65 7.09 21.25
N GLN A 38 -6.16 8.29 21.52
CA GLN A 38 -6.63 9.10 22.66
C GLN A 38 -8.13 9.40 22.60
N LYS A 39 -8.68 9.62 21.39
CA LYS A 39 -10.09 9.95 21.15
C LYS A 39 -11.03 8.74 21.18
N LEU A 40 -10.50 7.52 21.17
CA LEU A 40 -11.31 6.30 21.17
C LEU A 40 -12.02 6.09 22.53
N PRO A 41 -13.26 5.57 22.53
CA PRO A 41 -13.94 5.12 23.75
C PRO A 41 -13.13 4.05 24.50
N GLU A 42 -13.29 4.02 25.81
CA GLU A 42 -12.51 3.13 26.69
C GLU A 42 -12.79 1.64 26.43
N GLU A 43 -14.02 1.30 26.06
CA GLU A 43 -14.40 -0.05 25.65
C GLU A 43 -13.56 -0.53 24.46
N ILE A 44 -13.36 0.32 23.46
CA ILE A 44 -12.59 -0.01 22.26
C ILE A 44 -11.09 -0.09 22.59
N LYS A 45 -10.57 0.85 23.38
CA LYS A 45 -9.17 0.81 23.85
C LYS A 45 -8.86 -0.48 24.62
N THR A 46 -9.80 -0.92 25.45
CA THR A 46 -9.67 -2.16 26.22
C THR A 46 -9.73 -3.38 25.30
N SER A 47 -10.63 -3.38 24.31
CA SER A 47 -10.76 -4.47 23.34
C SER A 47 -9.50 -4.67 22.48
N TYR A 48 -8.85 -3.60 22.03
CA TYR A 48 -7.60 -3.69 21.27
C TYR A 48 -6.37 -3.88 22.18
N GLY A 49 -6.41 -3.28 23.37
CA GLY A 49 -5.30 -3.25 24.32
C GLY A 49 -4.19 -2.26 23.94
N GLU A 50 -3.51 -1.69 24.93
CA GLU A 50 -2.41 -0.74 24.69
C GLU A 50 -1.19 -1.40 24.00
N ASN A 51 -1.02 -2.71 24.16
CA ASN A 51 0.06 -3.46 23.52
C ASN A 51 -0.08 -3.42 21.99
N TYR A 52 -1.30 -3.49 21.45
CA TYR A 52 -1.56 -3.39 20.02
C TYR A 52 -1.01 -2.09 19.44
N LEU A 53 -1.27 -0.96 20.10
CA LEU A 53 -0.76 0.34 19.68
C LEU A 53 0.77 0.37 19.65
N ARG A 54 1.41 -0.17 20.69
CA ARG A 54 2.87 -0.21 20.81
C ARG A 54 3.49 -1.07 19.72
N GLU A 55 2.95 -2.27 19.49
CA GLU A 55 3.41 -3.20 18.46
C GLU A 55 3.20 -2.62 17.07
N PHE A 56 2.05 -2.00 16.81
CA PHE A 56 1.75 -1.36 15.54
C PHE A 56 2.73 -0.22 15.22
N VAL A 57 3.00 0.67 16.18
CA VAL A 57 3.99 1.75 16.02
C VAL A 57 5.41 1.18 15.81
N GLY A 58 5.77 0.12 16.54
CA GLY A 58 7.04 -0.58 16.36
C GLY A 58 7.18 -1.18 14.96
N MET A 59 6.13 -1.81 14.45
CA MET A 59 6.05 -2.37 13.11
C MET A 59 6.19 -1.28 12.04
N LEU A 60 5.49 -0.15 12.18
CA LEU A 60 5.63 0.98 11.24
C LEU A 60 7.07 1.48 11.14
N LYS A 61 7.77 1.62 12.28
CA LYS A 61 9.19 2.02 12.33
C LYS A 61 10.11 0.99 11.67
N LEU A 62 9.81 -0.30 11.82
CA LEU A 62 10.55 -1.37 11.16
C LEU A 62 10.35 -1.32 9.63
N LEU A 63 9.10 -1.22 9.18
CA LEU A 63 8.73 -1.18 7.76
C LEU A 63 9.33 0.04 7.05
N GLN A 64 9.45 1.18 7.73
CA GLN A 64 10.05 2.40 7.18
C GLN A 64 11.44 2.18 6.56
N LYS A 65 12.22 1.26 7.13
CA LYS A 65 13.56 0.93 6.65
C LYS A 65 13.53 0.28 5.27
N GLY A 66 12.46 -0.43 4.94
CA GLY A 66 12.25 -1.11 3.66
C GLY A 66 11.64 -0.23 2.57
N PHE A 67 11.20 0.99 2.89
CA PHE A 67 10.55 1.86 1.90
C PHE A 67 11.55 2.33 0.86
N ASN A 68 11.16 2.23 -0.43
CA ASN A 68 12.02 2.67 -1.51
C ASN A 68 11.99 4.20 -1.63
N SER A 69 13.17 4.83 -1.71
CA SER A 69 13.29 6.29 -1.93
C SER A 69 13.18 6.66 -3.41
N ASP A 70 13.38 5.72 -4.31
CA ASP A 70 13.32 5.98 -5.75
C ASP A 70 11.87 5.98 -6.24
N LEU A 71 11.27 7.17 -6.28
CA LEU A 71 9.91 7.38 -6.79
C LEU A 71 9.83 7.22 -8.31
N SER A 72 10.97 7.17 -9.02
CA SER A 72 10.97 7.05 -10.48
C SER A 72 10.33 5.73 -10.94
N LEU A 73 10.37 4.69 -10.11
CA LEU A 73 9.71 3.41 -10.40
C LEU A 73 8.20 3.56 -10.63
N VAL A 74 7.56 4.49 -9.92
CA VAL A 74 6.12 4.78 -10.07
C VAL A 74 5.90 5.65 -11.30
N THR A 75 6.69 6.71 -11.47
CA THR A 75 6.52 7.64 -12.60
C THR A 75 6.85 6.98 -13.93
N ASN A 76 7.82 6.06 -13.99
CA ASN A 76 8.13 5.29 -15.20
C ASN A 76 6.96 4.35 -15.57
N CYS A 77 6.25 3.80 -14.58
CA CYS A 77 5.02 3.05 -14.84
C CYS A 77 3.91 3.95 -15.40
N MET A 78 3.78 5.18 -14.88
CA MET A 78 2.84 6.18 -15.41
C MET A 78 3.19 6.56 -16.84
N GLU A 79 4.47 6.87 -17.10
CA GLU A 79 4.97 7.21 -18.43
C GLU A 79 4.67 6.09 -19.42
N HIS A 80 5.05 4.84 -19.11
CA HIS A 80 4.76 3.71 -19.97
C HIS A 80 3.25 3.51 -20.18
N ALA A 81 2.41 3.72 -19.16
CA ALA A 81 0.96 3.59 -19.31
C ALA A 81 0.37 4.61 -20.28
N LEU A 82 0.99 5.80 -20.38
CA LEU A 82 0.54 6.90 -21.24
C LEU A 82 1.13 6.83 -22.66
N THR A 83 2.39 6.41 -22.81
CA THR A 83 3.12 6.47 -24.09
C THR A 83 3.06 5.16 -24.90
N SER A 84 2.73 4.04 -24.27
CA SER A 84 2.73 2.74 -24.95
C SER A 84 1.53 2.59 -25.90
N VAL A 85 1.79 2.02 -27.08
CA VAL A 85 0.73 1.63 -28.03
C VAL A 85 -0.21 0.57 -27.39
N TYR A 86 0.36 -0.31 -26.57
CA TYR A 86 -0.35 -1.40 -25.89
C TYR A 86 -0.05 -1.38 -24.38
N PRO A 87 -0.64 -0.43 -23.63
CA PRO A 87 -0.39 -0.32 -22.21
C PRO A 87 -0.99 -1.53 -21.46
N ARG A 88 -0.30 -1.96 -20.41
CA ARG A 88 -0.77 -3.02 -19.51
C ARG A 88 -1.92 -2.47 -18.69
N THR A 89 -2.84 -3.32 -18.27
CA THR A 89 -3.92 -2.84 -17.41
C THR A 89 -3.52 -2.67 -15.94
N ARG A 90 -2.46 -3.35 -15.50
CA ARG A 90 -1.98 -3.27 -14.12
C ARG A 90 -0.46 -3.18 -14.12
N TYR A 91 0.05 -2.19 -13.42
CA TYR A 91 1.48 -1.92 -13.26
C TYR A 91 1.83 -2.00 -11.78
N SER A 92 2.67 -2.97 -11.42
CA SER A 92 3.24 -3.07 -10.07
C SER A 92 4.54 -2.27 -10.04
N ALA A 93 4.56 -1.18 -9.28
CA ALA A 93 5.75 -0.36 -9.08
C ALA A 93 6.40 -0.73 -7.74
N GLY A 94 7.71 -1.00 -7.76
CA GLY A 94 8.43 -1.53 -6.60
C GLY A 94 8.66 -3.03 -6.67
N TRP A 95 9.67 -3.51 -5.93
CA TRP A 95 10.06 -4.92 -5.90
C TRP A 95 9.19 -5.72 -4.93
N ASP A 96 8.84 -5.09 -3.81
CA ASP A 96 7.85 -5.56 -2.83
C ASP A 96 6.47 -5.80 -3.46
N SER A 97 5.99 -4.87 -4.29
CA SER A 97 4.73 -5.04 -5.04
C SER A 97 4.74 -6.26 -5.95
N LYS A 98 5.89 -6.55 -6.57
CA LYS A 98 6.04 -7.68 -7.50
C LYS A 98 6.26 -9.02 -6.81
N LEU A 99 6.87 -9.04 -5.63
CA LEU A 99 7.28 -10.30 -4.97
C LEU A 99 6.46 -10.68 -3.75
N LEU A 100 5.77 -9.74 -3.12
CA LEU A 100 4.92 -10.03 -1.96
C LEU A 100 3.46 -9.99 -2.38
N TYR A 101 2.98 -8.82 -2.81
CA TYR A 101 1.54 -8.64 -3.07
C TYR A 101 1.05 -9.44 -4.28
N LEU A 102 1.85 -9.51 -5.34
CA LEU A 102 1.47 -10.26 -6.53
C LEU A 102 1.32 -11.77 -6.23
N PRO A 103 2.30 -12.46 -5.61
CA PRO A 103 2.10 -13.87 -5.23
C PRO A 103 0.96 -14.10 -4.24
N ILE A 104 0.83 -13.26 -3.21
CA ILE A 104 -0.27 -13.34 -2.22
C ILE A 104 -1.63 -13.24 -2.92
N SER A 105 -1.77 -12.39 -3.93
CA SER A 105 -3.02 -12.26 -4.69
C SER A 105 -3.44 -13.52 -5.47
N TYR A 106 -2.51 -14.45 -5.70
CA TYR A 106 -2.77 -15.74 -6.34
C TYR A 106 -2.86 -16.91 -5.35
N LEU A 107 -2.58 -16.69 -4.06
CA LEU A 107 -2.72 -17.72 -3.03
C LEU A 107 -4.21 -17.99 -2.73
N PRO A 108 -4.58 -19.25 -2.41
CA PRO A 108 -5.91 -19.57 -1.89
C PRO A 108 -6.25 -18.70 -0.67
N SER A 109 -7.51 -18.27 -0.55
CA SER A 109 -7.95 -17.36 0.52
C SER A 109 -7.56 -17.86 1.91
N ALA A 110 -7.70 -19.16 2.19
CA ALA A 110 -7.31 -19.73 3.48
C ALA A 110 -5.83 -19.55 3.83
N LEU A 111 -4.93 -19.56 2.83
CA LEU A 111 -3.51 -19.32 3.02
C LEU A 111 -3.18 -17.82 3.08
N SER A 112 -3.90 -17.01 2.30
CA SER A 112 -3.75 -15.55 2.32
C SER A 112 -4.25 -14.93 3.62
N ASP A 113 -5.31 -15.47 4.23
CA ASP A 113 -5.91 -14.94 5.46
C ASP A 113 -5.12 -15.36 6.72
N ALA A 114 -4.32 -16.42 6.60
CA ALA A 114 -3.47 -16.92 7.69
C ALA A 114 -2.09 -16.24 7.74
N LEU A 115 -1.69 -15.55 6.66
CA LEU A 115 -0.44 -14.80 6.54
C LEU A 115 -0.59 -13.36 7.03
#